data_AF-A0A3R7WHN0-F1
#
_entry.id   AF-A0A3R7WHN0-F1
#
_cell.length_a   1.000
_cell.length_b   1.000
_cell.length_c   1.000
_cell.angle_alpha   90.00
_cell.angle_beta   90.00
_cell.angle_gamma   90.00
#
_symmetry.space_group_name_H-M   'P 1'
#
loop_
_entity.id
_entity.type
_entity.pdbx_description
1 polymer ?
#
loop_
_entity_poly.entity_id
_entity_poly.type
_entity_poly.pdbx_seq_one_letter_code
_entity_poly.pdbx_strand_id
1 'polypeptide(L)'
;MIQSSNIRIMSSALLKIAKILRRDFSELEKIQNSKQNVEKFVFKSIENIKESINIDLVKARPEAKLFFVEDEAEVQQRDFFFLVDPVSGVKNYSHGISYFASSIALIIDGKVIASIIYDPIRDEMFFAEKGKGAYLNNSRIRVSSNNQRSRAIFVLESIDLINFFNIQDEIFENFRVFGSSSLDLANTANGKIDCYISKNLNFQKTTAGLFLVKEAGGVLHQDKNNRYSMVTNNNMISNL
;
A
#
# COMPACT_ATOMS: atom_id res chain seq x y z
N MET A 1 -15.57 -16.47 -6.04
CA MET A 1 -14.33 -16.72 -6.82
C MET A 1 -13.40 -17.57 -5.96
N ILE A 2 -12.84 -18.65 -6.50
CA ILE A 2 -11.84 -19.45 -5.78
C ILE A 2 -10.53 -18.65 -5.82
N GLN A 3 -10.11 -18.11 -4.68
CA GLN A 3 -8.81 -17.44 -4.57
C GLN A 3 -7.69 -18.42 -4.94
N SER A 4 -6.68 -17.95 -5.68
CA SER A 4 -5.52 -18.77 -6.06
C SER A 4 -4.74 -19.23 -4.82
N SER A 5 -3.87 -20.24 -4.98
CA SER A 5 -2.99 -20.66 -3.88
C SER A 5 -2.14 -19.51 -3.34
N ASN A 6 -1.66 -18.63 -4.21
CA ASN A 6 -0.78 -17.52 -3.83
C ASN A 6 -1.55 -16.50 -2.98
N ILE A 7 -2.75 -16.10 -3.43
CA ILE A 7 -3.61 -15.20 -2.65
C ILE A 7 -3.96 -15.82 -1.30
N ARG A 8 -4.33 -17.10 -1.24
CA ARG A 8 -4.68 -17.77 0.03
C ARG A 8 -3.52 -17.77 1.03
N ILE A 9 -2.30 -18.06 0.58
CA ILE A 9 -1.10 -18.07 1.44
C ILE A 9 -0.86 -16.67 2.01
N MET A 10 -0.82 -15.65 1.14
CA MET A 10 -0.58 -14.27 1.58
C MET A 10 -1.71 -13.74 2.47
N SER A 11 -2.97 -14.06 2.14
CA SER A 11 -4.15 -13.68 2.95
C SER A 11 -4.09 -14.30 4.34
N SER A 12 -3.74 -15.59 4.44
CA SER A 12 -3.63 -16.28 5.73
C SER A 12 -2.57 -15.64 6.62
N ALA A 13 -1.41 -15.29 6.05
CA ALA A 13 -0.34 -14.61 6.79
C ALA A 13 -0.82 -13.23 7.32
N LEU A 14 -1.48 -12.43 6.47
CA LEU A 14 -2.00 -11.11 6.87
C LEU A 14 -3.12 -11.19 7.92
N LEU A 15 -4.04 -12.15 7.80
CA LEU A 15 -5.11 -12.36 8.78
C LEU A 15 -4.58 -12.80 10.15
N LYS A 16 -3.44 -13.50 10.18
CA LYS A 16 -2.82 -13.90 11.45
C LYS A 16 -2.22 -12.69 12.17
N ILE A 17 -1.44 -11.86 11.47
CA ILE A 17 -0.85 -10.65 12.07
C ILE A 17 -1.88 -9.56 12.37
N ALA A 18 -3.04 -9.58 11.70
CA ALA A 18 -4.14 -8.65 11.96
C ALA A 18 -4.51 -8.61 13.44
N LYS A 19 -4.47 -9.77 14.11
CA LYS A 19 -4.76 -9.88 15.55
C LYS A 19 -3.73 -9.14 16.39
N ILE A 20 -2.45 -9.24 16.02
CA ILE A 20 -1.34 -8.54 16.68
C ILE A 20 -1.52 -7.03 16.47
N LEU A 21 -1.70 -6.61 15.21
CA LEU A 21 -1.90 -5.20 14.84
C LEU A 21 -3.06 -4.55 15.59
N ARG A 22 -4.23 -5.18 15.62
CA ARG A 22 -5.42 -4.64 16.31
C ARG A 22 -5.21 -4.52 17.82
N ARG A 23 -4.63 -5.54 18.44
CA ARG A 23 -4.31 -5.54 19.88
C ARG A 23 -3.34 -4.42 20.19
N ASP A 24 -2.21 -4.39 19.50
CA ASP A 24 -1.11 -3.45 19.73
C ASP A 24 -1.54 -2.01 19.44
N PHE A 25 -2.34 -1.78 18.40
CA PHE A 25 -2.97 -0.48 18.13
C PHE A 25 -3.86 0.00 19.28
N SER A 26 -4.68 -0.90 19.86
CA SER A 26 -5.55 -0.57 21.00
C SER A 26 -4.76 -0.27 22.29
N GLU A 27 -3.55 -0.80 22.41
CA GLU A 27 -2.63 -0.49 23.52
C GLU A 27 -1.92 0.84 23.28
N LEU A 28 -1.53 1.13 22.04
CA LEU A 28 -0.87 2.38 21.65
C LEU A 28 -1.72 3.61 21.98
N GLU A 29 -3.04 3.54 21.78
CA GLU A 29 -3.97 4.62 22.14
C GLU A 29 -3.92 4.97 23.65
N LYS A 30 -3.51 4.03 24.51
CA LYS A 30 -3.46 4.21 25.97
C LYS A 30 -2.13 4.77 26.48
N ILE A 31 -1.05 4.70 25.68
CA ILE A 31 0.31 5.07 26.10
C ILE A 31 0.84 6.35 25.44
N GLN A 32 -0.04 7.13 24.81
CA GLN A 32 0.31 8.35 24.06
C GLN A 32 1.04 9.42 24.88
N ASN A 33 0.95 9.40 26.21
CA ASN A 33 1.61 10.36 27.10
C ASN A 33 3.13 10.13 27.27
N SER A 34 3.70 9.05 26.72
CA SER A 34 5.13 8.74 26.83
C SER A 34 5.76 8.39 25.48
N LYS A 35 6.38 9.39 24.84
CA LYS A 35 7.00 9.24 23.52
C LYS A 35 8.03 8.11 23.44
N GLN A 36 8.93 8.01 24.41
CA GLN A 36 9.96 6.96 24.41
C GLN A 36 9.36 5.56 24.56
N ASN A 37 8.24 5.42 25.28
CA ASN A 37 7.55 4.15 25.41
C ASN A 37 6.81 3.78 24.11
N VAL A 38 6.22 4.76 23.42
CA VAL A 38 5.57 4.55 22.11
C VAL A 38 6.57 4.05 21.08
N GLU A 39 7.73 4.71 20.92
CA GLU A 39 8.73 4.30 19.92
C GLU A 39 9.23 2.87 20.15
N LYS A 40 9.57 2.53 21.41
CA LYS A 40 10.00 1.18 21.79
C LYS A 40 8.90 0.14 21.56
N PHE A 41 7.66 0.48 21.90
CA PHE A 41 6.52 -0.40 21.71
C PHE A 41 6.27 -0.68 20.21
N VAL A 42 6.24 0.37 19.38
CA VAL A 42 6.03 0.25 17.93
C VAL A 42 7.12 -0.60 17.30
N PHE A 43 8.39 -0.38 17.65
CA PHE A 43 9.49 -1.21 17.18
C PHE A 43 9.28 -2.69 17.53
N LYS A 44 8.95 -3.00 18.79
CA LYS A 44 8.72 -4.38 19.22
C LYS A 44 7.50 -5.01 18.54
N SER A 45 6.44 -4.24 18.32
CA SER A 45 5.24 -4.67 17.59
C SER A 45 5.58 -5.07 16.15
N ILE A 46 6.31 -4.21 15.43
CA ILE A 46 6.75 -4.48 14.04
C ILE A 46 7.65 -5.72 13.97
N GLU A 47 8.61 -5.89 14.89
CA GLU A 47 9.47 -7.08 14.91
C GLU A 47 8.67 -8.38 15.12
N ASN A 48 7.68 -8.37 16.03
CA ASN A 48 6.82 -9.53 16.24
C ASN A 48 5.96 -9.84 14.98
N ILE A 49 5.51 -8.80 14.28
CA ILE A 49 4.76 -8.95 13.01
C ILE A 49 5.66 -9.58 11.95
N LYS A 50 6.88 -9.07 11.76
CA LYS A 50 7.87 -9.61 10.81
C LYS A 50 8.15 -11.08 11.06
N GLU A 51 8.41 -11.45 12.32
CA GLU A 51 8.65 -12.84 12.72
C GLU A 51 7.45 -13.74 12.37
N SER A 52 6.23 -13.29 12.71
CA SER A 52 5.02 -14.05 12.41
C SER A 52 4.77 -14.22 10.91
N ILE A 53 4.96 -13.18 10.09
CA ILE A 53 4.83 -13.26 8.62
C ILE A 53 5.88 -14.22 8.06
N ASN A 54 7.13 -14.11 8.53
CA ASN A 54 8.23 -14.91 8.03
C ASN A 54 7.97 -16.40 8.22
N ILE A 55 7.56 -16.81 9.42
CA ILE A 55 7.19 -18.18 9.73
C ILE A 55 6.12 -18.70 8.76
N ASP A 56 5.07 -17.93 8.51
CA ASP A 56 3.95 -18.38 7.68
C ASP A 56 4.30 -18.46 6.19
N LEU A 57 4.95 -17.42 5.65
CA LEU A 57 5.28 -17.35 4.22
C LEU A 57 6.36 -18.35 3.83
N VAL A 58 7.46 -18.43 4.60
CA VAL A 58 8.56 -19.36 4.31
C VAL A 58 8.12 -20.81 4.51
N LYS A 59 7.27 -21.10 5.51
CA LYS A 59 6.71 -22.45 5.66
C LYS A 59 5.83 -22.85 4.48
N ALA A 60 5.04 -21.92 3.93
CA ALA A 60 4.13 -22.19 2.83
C ALA A 60 4.81 -22.24 1.45
N ARG A 61 5.95 -21.55 1.31
CA ARG A 61 6.77 -21.46 0.09
C ARG A 61 8.26 -21.39 0.46
N PRO A 62 8.89 -22.51 0.85
CA PRO A 62 10.30 -22.54 1.27
C PRO A 62 11.29 -22.10 0.18
N GLU A 63 10.89 -22.21 -1.09
CA GLU A 63 11.67 -21.81 -2.25
C GLU A 63 11.66 -20.29 -2.51
N ALA A 64 10.75 -19.54 -1.88
CA ALA A 64 10.64 -18.10 -2.01
C ALA A 64 11.42 -17.40 -0.89
N LYS A 65 12.28 -16.45 -1.26
CA LYS A 65 12.91 -15.54 -0.29
C LYS A 65 11.87 -14.59 0.28
N LEU A 66 12.19 -13.95 1.40
CA LEU A 66 11.38 -12.90 2.00
C LEU A 66 12.23 -11.66 2.20
N PHE A 67 11.72 -10.52 1.75
CA PHE A 67 12.29 -9.20 1.97
C PHE A 67 11.25 -8.29 2.58
N PHE A 68 11.68 -7.39 3.46
CA PHE A 68 10.88 -6.29 3.93
C PHE A 68 11.16 -5.03 3.10
N VAL A 69 10.18 -4.12 3.02
CA VAL A 69 10.32 -2.87 2.25
C VAL A 69 11.34 -1.88 2.83
N GLU A 70 11.85 -2.17 4.02
CA GLU A 70 12.90 -1.42 4.70
C GLU A 70 14.29 -2.04 4.55
N ASP A 71 14.38 -3.27 4.03
CA ASP A 71 15.66 -3.91 3.77
C ASP A 71 16.36 -3.22 2.58
N GLU A 72 17.66 -2.97 2.71
CA GLU A 72 18.53 -2.60 1.58
C GLU A 72 18.77 -3.84 0.71
N ALA A 73 17.76 -4.24 -0.05
CA ALA A 73 17.80 -5.46 -0.85
C ALA A 73 18.37 -5.19 -2.25
N GLU A 74 19.50 -5.81 -2.58
CA GLU A 74 19.92 -6.00 -3.97
C GLU A 74 19.11 -7.15 -4.59
N VAL A 75 17.91 -6.83 -5.07
CA VAL A 75 17.02 -7.79 -5.74
C VAL A 75 17.57 -8.13 -7.12
N GLN A 76 17.80 -9.42 -7.39
CA GLN A 76 18.21 -9.90 -8.70
C GLN A 76 17.00 -10.23 -9.58
N GLN A 77 17.18 -10.09 -10.90
CA GLN A 77 16.09 -10.24 -11.87
C GLN A 77 15.47 -11.66 -11.94
N ARG A 78 16.15 -12.69 -11.43
CA ARG A 78 15.68 -14.10 -11.39
C ARG A 78 15.18 -14.54 -10.01
N ASP A 79 14.99 -13.61 -9.08
CA ASP A 79 14.55 -13.96 -7.73
C ASP A 79 13.06 -14.36 -7.71
N PHE A 80 12.77 -15.36 -6.87
CA PHE A 80 11.42 -15.69 -6.40
C PHE A 80 11.32 -15.23 -4.95
N PHE A 81 10.50 -14.22 -4.69
CA PHE A 81 10.43 -13.64 -3.34
C PHE A 81 9.10 -12.99 -3.01
N PHE A 82 8.82 -12.90 -1.72
CA PHE A 82 7.84 -12.00 -1.14
C PHE A 82 8.49 -10.67 -0.77
N LEU A 83 7.86 -9.57 -1.15
CA LEU A 83 8.18 -8.24 -0.67
C LEU A 83 7.07 -7.78 0.28
N VAL A 84 7.42 -7.51 1.53
CA VAL A 84 6.48 -7.28 2.62
C VAL A 84 6.63 -5.88 3.21
N ASP A 85 5.54 -5.11 3.25
CA ASP A 85 5.43 -3.96 4.13
C ASP A 85 4.65 -4.39 5.38
N PRO A 86 5.32 -4.60 6.52
CA PRO A 86 4.64 -5.09 7.72
C PRO A 86 3.64 -4.06 8.25
N VAL A 87 3.95 -2.75 8.13
CA VAL A 87 3.09 -1.65 8.57
C VAL A 87 3.29 -0.43 7.67
N SER A 88 2.50 -0.35 6.61
CA SER A 88 2.40 0.83 5.76
C SER A 88 1.64 1.94 6.47
N GLY A 89 2.31 3.05 6.76
CA GLY A 89 1.78 4.13 7.60
C GLY A 89 2.20 4.04 9.07
N VAL A 90 3.45 3.62 9.35
CA VAL A 90 4.02 3.54 10.71
C VAL A 90 3.75 4.78 11.56
N LYS A 91 3.81 5.99 10.97
CA LYS A 91 3.51 7.25 11.68
C LYS A 91 2.05 7.33 12.15
N ASN A 92 1.12 6.88 11.32
CA ASN A 92 -0.29 6.81 11.70
C ASN A 92 -0.49 5.77 12.80
N TYR A 93 0.11 4.59 12.62
CA TYR A 93 0.06 3.51 13.59
C TYR A 93 0.58 3.95 14.97
N SER A 94 1.74 4.62 15.03
CA SER A 94 2.33 5.07 16.30
C SER A 94 1.54 6.18 16.99
N HIS A 95 0.78 6.98 16.23
CA HIS A 95 -0.06 8.07 16.75
C HIS A 95 -1.52 7.63 17.03
N GLY A 96 -1.87 6.34 16.88
CA GLY A 96 -3.25 5.89 17.08
C GLY A 96 -4.21 6.35 15.97
N ILE A 97 -3.70 6.68 14.78
CA ILE A 97 -4.53 7.02 13.62
C ILE A 97 -4.87 5.74 12.86
N SER A 98 -6.16 5.43 12.75
CA SER A 98 -6.72 4.22 12.15
C SER A 98 -6.66 4.20 10.60
N TYR A 99 -5.49 4.49 10.05
CA TYR A 99 -5.20 4.45 8.62
C TYR A 99 -3.78 3.90 8.37
N PHE A 100 -3.67 2.57 8.45
CA PHE A 100 -2.45 1.82 8.17
C PHE A 100 -2.82 0.45 7.64
N ALA A 101 -1.89 -0.22 6.96
CA ALA A 101 -2.11 -1.53 6.37
C ALA A 101 -0.85 -2.39 6.42
N SER A 102 -1.00 -3.69 6.19
CA SER A 102 0.12 -4.56 5.83
C SER A 102 -0.03 -4.96 4.37
N SER A 103 1.08 -5.12 3.66
CA SER A 103 1.05 -5.52 2.25
C SER A 103 2.09 -6.60 1.93
N ILE A 104 1.75 -7.42 0.94
CA ILE A 104 2.64 -8.45 0.39
C ILE A 104 2.53 -8.38 -1.13
N ALA A 105 3.67 -8.33 -1.81
CA ALA A 105 3.77 -8.60 -3.24
C ALA A 105 4.58 -9.90 -3.44
N LEU A 106 4.11 -10.74 -4.36
CA LEU A 106 4.85 -11.92 -4.81
C LEU A 106 5.49 -11.62 -6.15
N ILE A 107 6.82 -11.72 -6.20
CA ILE A 107 7.62 -11.44 -7.38
C ILE A 107 8.30 -12.72 -7.86
N ILE A 108 8.20 -12.97 -9.16
CA ILE A 108 8.89 -14.07 -9.85
C ILE A 108 9.53 -13.50 -11.12
N ASP A 109 10.82 -13.72 -11.31
CA ASP A 109 11.59 -13.24 -12.46
C ASP A 109 11.41 -11.74 -12.72
N GLY A 110 11.49 -10.94 -11.64
CA GLY A 110 11.35 -9.49 -11.68
C GLY A 110 9.93 -8.99 -12.00
N LYS A 111 8.94 -9.87 -12.04
CA LYS A 111 7.54 -9.52 -12.32
C LYS A 111 6.67 -9.80 -11.11
N VAL A 112 5.87 -8.80 -10.71
CA VAL A 112 4.82 -9.02 -9.73
C VAL A 112 3.77 -9.96 -10.32
N ILE A 113 3.50 -11.06 -9.62
CA ILE A 113 2.54 -12.09 -10.01
C ILE A 113 1.23 -11.93 -9.26
N ALA A 114 1.31 -11.55 -7.98
CA ALA A 114 0.16 -11.28 -7.14
C ALA A 114 0.52 -10.23 -6.08
N SER A 115 -0.46 -9.47 -5.62
CA SER A 115 -0.31 -8.60 -4.46
C SER A 115 -1.55 -8.63 -3.58
N ILE A 116 -1.35 -8.31 -2.31
CA ILE A 116 -2.41 -8.13 -1.32
C ILE A 116 -2.06 -6.95 -0.40
N ILE A 117 -3.06 -6.16 -0.06
CA ILE A 117 -3.02 -5.08 0.93
C ILE A 117 -4.19 -5.31 1.86
N TYR A 118 -3.93 -5.28 3.17
CA TYR A 118 -4.95 -5.52 4.17
C TYR A 118 -5.02 -4.38 5.18
N ASP A 119 -6.18 -3.75 5.27
CA ASP A 119 -6.54 -2.82 6.33
C ASP A 119 -7.07 -3.63 7.53
N PRO A 120 -6.30 -3.77 8.63
CA PRO A 120 -6.76 -4.53 9.77
C PRO A 120 -7.88 -3.83 10.53
N ILE A 121 -8.03 -2.51 10.45
CA ILE A 121 -9.07 -1.78 11.19
C ILE A 121 -10.42 -1.94 10.51
N ARG A 122 -10.47 -1.79 9.17
CA ARG A 122 -11.71 -1.88 8.39
C ARG A 122 -12.06 -3.30 7.94
N ASP A 123 -11.15 -4.25 8.16
CA ASP A 123 -11.27 -5.62 7.64
C ASP A 123 -11.44 -5.64 6.12
N GLU A 124 -10.69 -4.75 5.43
CA GLU A 124 -10.70 -4.62 3.98
C GLU A 124 -9.45 -5.31 3.41
N MET A 125 -9.66 -6.36 2.61
CA MET A 125 -8.63 -7.10 1.92
C MET A 125 -8.67 -6.82 0.42
N PHE A 126 -7.69 -6.04 -0.03
CA PHE A 126 -7.48 -5.73 -1.43
C PHE A 126 -6.47 -6.68 -2.03
N PHE A 127 -6.76 -7.30 -3.17
CA PHE A 127 -5.81 -8.21 -3.81
C PHE A 127 -5.94 -8.19 -5.33
N ALA A 128 -4.85 -8.55 -5.99
CA ALA A 128 -4.82 -8.76 -7.42
C ALA A 128 -3.90 -9.91 -7.78
N GLU A 129 -4.19 -10.55 -8.91
CA GLU A 129 -3.30 -11.52 -9.55
C GLU A 129 -3.20 -11.19 -11.02
N LYS A 130 -2.01 -11.39 -11.59
CA LYS A 130 -1.67 -10.96 -12.95
C LYS A 130 -2.69 -11.44 -13.98
N GLY A 131 -3.33 -10.51 -14.66
CA GLY A 131 -4.33 -10.78 -15.70
C GLY A 131 -5.69 -11.25 -15.17
N LYS A 132 -5.91 -11.27 -13.86
CA LYS A 132 -7.20 -11.68 -13.24
C LYS A 132 -7.98 -10.49 -12.71
N GLY A 133 -7.37 -9.30 -12.68
CA GLY A 133 -7.94 -8.07 -12.15
C GLY A 133 -7.78 -7.94 -10.64
N ALA A 134 -8.31 -6.83 -10.12
CA ALA A 134 -8.25 -6.47 -8.71
C ALA A 134 -9.59 -6.69 -7.99
N TYR A 135 -9.52 -6.95 -6.69
CA TYR A 135 -10.66 -7.27 -5.83
C TYR A 135 -10.54 -6.62 -4.45
N LEU A 136 -11.68 -6.30 -3.84
CA LEU A 136 -11.85 -5.95 -2.42
C LEU A 136 -12.85 -6.93 -1.82
N ASN A 137 -12.47 -7.69 -0.78
CA ASN A 137 -13.35 -8.64 -0.08
C ASN A 137 -14.18 -9.51 -1.05
N ASN A 138 -13.53 -10.03 -2.10
CA ASN A 138 -14.10 -10.85 -3.18
C ASN A 138 -14.98 -10.14 -4.22
N SER A 139 -15.20 -8.83 -4.08
CA SER A 139 -15.87 -8.02 -5.09
C SER A 139 -14.84 -7.42 -6.04
N ARG A 140 -15.08 -7.49 -7.35
CA ARG A 140 -14.16 -6.90 -8.34
C ARG A 140 -14.16 -5.38 -8.23
N ILE A 141 -12.98 -4.77 -8.28
CA ILE A 141 -12.81 -3.32 -8.23
C ILE A 141 -12.19 -2.79 -9.52
N ARG A 142 -12.39 -1.49 -9.76
CA ARG A 142 -11.79 -0.74 -10.87
C ARG A 142 -11.46 0.66 -10.38
N VAL A 143 -10.44 1.26 -11.01
CA VAL A 143 -10.17 2.69 -10.85
C VAL A 143 -11.40 3.53 -11.24
N SER A 144 -11.47 4.74 -10.70
CA SER A 144 -12.55 5.68 -10.99
C SER A 144 -12.65 5.99 -12.48
N SER A 145 -13.88 6.19 -12.96
CA SER A 145 -14.16 6.67 -14.32
C SER A 145 -14.21 8.20 -14.42
N ASN A 146 -13.99 8.90 -13.30
CA ASN A 146 -13.99 10.35 -13.26
C ASN A 146 -12.81 10.91 -14.05
N ASN A 147 -13.13 11.76 -15.03
CA ASN A 147 -12.14 12.46 -15.85
C ASN A 147 -12.13 13.98 -15.57
N GLN A 148 -12.98 14.45 -14.64
CA GLN A 148 -13.16 15.88 -14.36
C GLN A 148 -12.29 16.29 -13.17
N ARG A 149 -11.26 17.11 -13.42
CA ARG A 149 -10.33 17.62 -12.40
C ARG A 149 -11.03 18.30 -11.22
N SER A 150 -12.08 19.09 -11.48
CA SER A 150 -12.82 19.80 -10.44
C SER A 150 -13.56 18.89 -9.45
N ARG A 151 -13.83 17.64 -9.82
CA ARG A 151 -14.51 16.64 -8.97
C ARG A 151 -13.56 15.57 -8.44
N ALA A 152 -12.31 15.60 -8.87
CA ALA A 152 -11.35 14.57 -8.54
C ALA A 152 -10.85 14.69 -7.10
N ILE A 153 -10.76 13.54 -6.42
CA ILE A 153 -10.07 13.39 -5.15
C ILE A 153 -8.62 13.03 -5.43
N PHE A 154 -7.73 13.90 -4.97
CA PHE A 154 -6.30 13.73 -5.10
C PHE A 154 -5.68 13.40 -3.76
N VAL A 155 -4.73 12.47 -3.75
CA VAL A 155 -3.95 12.14 -2.55
C VAL A 155 -2.47 12.37 -2.82
N LEU A 156 -1.83 13.15 -1.97
CA LEU A 156 -0.39 13.39 -2.01
C LEU A 156 0.31 12.46 -1.03
N GLU A 157 1.45 11.90 -1.44
CA GLU A 157 2.31 11.08 -0.58
C GLU A 157 2.87 11.88 0.62
N SER A 158 3.24 13.14 0.39
CA SER A 158 3.82 14.04 1.39
C SER A 158 3.28 15.46 1.21
N ILE A 159 3.23 16.19 2.33
CA ILE A 159 2.88 17.62 2.35
C ILE A 159 3.87 18.48 1.56
N ASP A 160 5.11 18.01 1.36
CA ASP A 160 6.12 18.72 0.57
C ASP A 160 5.69 18.93 -0.89
N LEU A 161 4.77 18.08 -1.38
CA LEU A 161 4.18 18.23 -2.70
C LEU A 161 3.27 19.46 -2.80
N ILE A 162 2.69 19.93 -1.68
CA ILE A 162 1.84 21.13 -1.67
C ILE A 162 2.63 22.36 -2.13
N ASN A 163 3.84 22.51 -1.59
CA ASN A 163 4.73 23.61 -1.97
C ASN A 163 5.29 23.39 -3.38
N PHE A 164 5.59 22.14 -3.76
CA PHE A 164 6.14 21.83 -5.07
C PHE A 164 5.21 22.21 -6.23
N PHE A 165 3.90 22.02 -6.08
CA PHE A 165 2.93 22.34 -7.12
C PHE A 165 2.55 23.84 -7.16
N ASN A 166 3.12 24.70 -6.30
CA ASN A 166 2.67 26.08 -6.12
C ASN A 166 1.13 26.13 -6.06
N ILE A 167 0.52 25.36 -5.15
CA ILE A 167 -0.95 25.19 -5.00
C ILE A 167 -1.65 26.49 -4.55
N GLN A 168 -1.06 27.65 -4.82
CA GLN A 168 -1.60 28.98 -4.48
C GLN A 168 -2.42 29.60 -5.62
N ASP A 169 -2.29 29.17 -6.88
CA ASP A 169 -3.05 29.73 -8.00
C ASP A 169 -4.03 28.70 -8.61
N GLU A 170 -5.32 29.06 -8.53
CA GLU A 170 -6.51 28.45 -9.14
C GLU A 170 -6.62 26.92 -9.14
N ILE A 171 -7.65 26.44 -8.43
CA ILE A 171 -8.09 25.04 -8.26
C ILE A 171 -7.37 24.40 -7.09
N PHE A 172 -8.11 23.79 -6.15
CA PHE A 172 -7.85 22.47 -5.53
C PHE A 172 -8.43 22.34 -4.09
N GLU A 173 -9.74 22.15 -3.97
CA GLU A 173 -10.41 21.90 -2.67
C GLU A 173 -10.32 20.42 -2.20
N ASN A 174 -9.78 19.53 -3.04
CA ASN A 174 -9.98 18.08 -2.90
C ASN A 174 -8.68 17.25 -2.72
N PHE A 175 -7.62 17.86 -2.17
CA PHE A 175 -6.42 17.10 -1.78
C PHE A 175 -6.55 16.49 -0.39
N ARG A 176 -5.90 15.34 -0.19
CA ARG A 176 -5.67 14.71 1.11
C ARG A 176 -4.21 14.27 1.23
N VAL A 177 -3.73 14.15 2.46
CA VAL A 177 -2.48 13.48 2.80
C VAL A 177 -2.83 12.48 3.90
N PHE A 178 -3.11 11.23 3.55
CA PHE A 178 -3.57 10.24 4.52
C PHE A 178 -2.42 9.51 5.22
N GLY A 179 -1.25 9.38 4.59
CA GLY A 179 -0.03 8.89 5.25
C GLY A 179 0.16 7.37 5.24
N SER A 180 -0.57 6.62 4.39
CA SER A 180 -0.30 5.20 4.13
C SER A 180 -0.40 4.92 2.63
N SER A 181 0.75 4.83 1.96
CA SER A 181 0.82 4.64 0.51
C SER A 181 0.13 3.36 0.03
N SER A 182 0.18 2.29 0.82
CA SER A 182 -0.56 1.06 0.52
C SER A 182 -2.07 1.31 0.46
N LEU A 183 -2.65 1.95 1.48
CA LEU A 183 -4.09 2.26 1.48
C LEU A 183 -4.46 3.31 0.44
N ASP A 184 -3.61 4.31 0.21
CA ASP A 184 -3.84 5.34 -0.80
C ASP A 184 -3.91 4.73 -2.21
N LEU A 185 -2.98 3.83 -2.53
CA LEU A 185 -2.99 3.10 -3.80
C LEU A 185 -4.12 2.07 -3.87
N ALA A 186 -4.46 1.39 -2.78
CA ALA A 186 -5.59 0.47 -2.75
C ALA A 186 -6.94 1.17 -2.97
N ASN A 187 -7.12 2.32 -2.35
CA ASN A 187 -8.30 3.17 -2.54
C ASN A 187 -8.30 3.83 -3.93
N THR A 188 -7.13 4.08 -4.54
CA THR A 188 -7.02 4.46 -5.96
C THR A 188 -7.48 3.33 -6.87
N ALA A 189 -7.03 2.09 -6.63
CA ALA A 189 -7.44 0.90 -7.36
C ALA A 189 -8.95 0.62 -7.22
N ASN A 190 -9.56 1.04 -6.11
CA ASN A 190 -11.00 0.92 -5.86
C ASN A 190 -11.82 2.14 -6.29
N GLY A 191 -11.21 3.13 -6.94
CA GLY A 191 -11.89 4.32 -7.43
C GLY A 191 -12.45 5.26 -6.35
N LYS A 192 -12.08 5.06 -5.07
CA LYS A 192 -12.38 6.01 -3.98
C LYS A 192 -11.46 7.25 -4.05
N ILE A 193 -10.26 7.07 -4.60
CA ILE A 193 -9.30 8.13 -4.93
C ILE A 193 -9.13 8.15 -6.44
N ASP A 194 -9.15 9.34 -7.04
CA ASP A 194 -9.00 9.48 -8.48
C ASP A 194 -7.52 9.53 -8.89
N CYS A 195 -6.66 10.13 -8.06
CA CYS A 195 -5.23 10.19 -8.33
C CYS A 195 -4.38 10.22 -7.06
N TYR A 196 -3.40 9.32 -6.99
CA TYR A 196 -2.30 9.35 -6.03
C TYR A 196 -1.07 10.02 -6.65
N ILE A 197 -0.39 10.91 -5.93
CA ILE A 197 0.74 11.69 -6.41
C ILE A 197 1.92 11.54 -5.44
N SER A 198 3.09 11.24 -5.99
CA SER A 198 4.35 11.09 -5.25
C SER A 198 5.45 11.91 -5.92
N LYS A 199 6.34 12.53 -5.14
CA LYS A 199 7.51 13.24 -5.68
C LYS A 199 8.57 12.24 -6.15
N ASN A 200 8.95 11.35 -5.25
CA ASN A 200 9.98 10.34 -5.43
C ASN A 200 9.39 8.97 -5.10
N LEU A 201 8.70 8.38 -6.07
CA LEU A 201 7.97 7.14 -5.87
C LEU A 201 8.90 6.04 -5.38
N ASN A 202 8.76 5.65 -4.10
CA ASN A 202 9.50 4.53 -3.55
C ASN A 202 8.86 3.23 -4.08
N PHE A 203 9.44 2.69 -5.16
CA PHE A 203 8.92 1.49 -5.81
C PHE A 203 8.83 0.30 -4.85
N GLN A 204 9.82 0.10 -3.97
CA GLN A 204 9.82 -1.01 -3.02
C GLN A 204 8.60 -0.95 -2.08
N LYS A 205 8.33 0.22 -1.47
CA LYS A 205 7.18 0.43 -0.59
C LYS A 205 5.83 0.43 -1.31
N THR A 206 5.81 0.79 -2.58
CA THR A 206 4.56 0.96 -3.36
C THR A 206 4.22 -0.21 -4.28
N THR A 207 5.12 -1.21 -4.41
CA THR A 207 4.99 -2.32 -5.37
C THR A 207 3.63 -3.02 -5.31
N ALA A 208 3.15 -3.36 -4.10
CA ALA A 208 1.86 -4.05 -3.94
C ALA A 208 0.68 -3.20 -4.43
N GLY A 209 0.70 -1.89 -4.12
CA GLY A 209 -0.35 -0.94 -4.49
C GLY A 209 -0.34 -0.60 -5.97
N LEU A 210 0.84 -0.37 -6.57
CA LEU A 210 0.98 -0.13 -8.00
C LEU A 210 0.47 -1.31 -8.83
N PHE A 211 0.78 -2.53 -8.40
CA PHE A 211 0.28 -3.74 -9.06
C PHE A 211 -1.25 -3.85 -8.97
N LEU A 212 -1.81 -3.55 -7.80
CA LEU A 212 -3.25 -3.54 -7.58
C LEU A 212 -3.96 -2.52 -8.49
N VAL A 213 -3.42 -1.30 -8.60
CA VAL A 213 -3.95 -0.26 -9.51
C VAL A 213 -3.90 -0.71 -10.96
N LYS A 214 -2.78 -1.29 -11.39
CA LYS A 214 -2.63 -1.82 -12.76
C LYS A 214 -3.69 -2.85 -13.09
N GLU A 215 -3.92 -3.82 -12.22
CA GLU A 215 -4.93 -4.87 -12.40
C GLU A 215 -6.37 -4.34 -12.27
N ALA A 216 -6.57 -3.20 -11.61
CA ALA A 216 -7.83 -2.46 -11.58
C ALA A 216 -8.08 -1.59 -12.84
N GLY A 217 -7.12 -1.54 -13.77
CA GLY A 217 -7.21 -0.77 -15.02
C GLY A 217 -6.69 0.66 -14.92
N GLY A 218 -5.90 0.99 -13.90
CA GLY A 218 -5.18 2.26 -13.80
C GLY A 218 -3.75 2.17 -14.34
N VAL A 219 -3.08 3.32 -14.29
CA VAL A 219 -1.76 3.56 -14.89
C VAL A 219 -0.90 4.43 -13.98
N LEU A 220 0.41 4.18 -14.04
CA LEU A 220 1.44 5.03 -13.47
C LEU A 220 1.96 5.94 -14.58
N HIS A 221 1.89 7.25 -14.36
CA HIS A 221 2.47 8.29 -15.18
C HIS A 221 3.64 8.93 -14.45
N GLN A 222 4.75 9.14 -15.14
CA GLN A 222 5.86 9.95 -14.65
C GLN A 222 5.84 11.29 -15.38
N ASP A 223 6.00 12.38 -14.63
CA ASP A 223 6.20 13.71 -15.20
C ASP A 223 7.39 13.69 -16.17
N LYS A 224 7.32 14.47 -17.26
CA LYS A 224 8.37 14.48 -18.30
C LYS A 224 9.76 14.82 -17.76
N ASN A 225 9.81 15.62 -16.69
CA ASN A 225 11.04 16.03 -16.03
C ASN A 225 11.37 15.17 -14.80
N ASN A 226 10.69 14.03 -14.62
CA ASN A 226 10.79 13.12 -13.47
C ASN A 226 10.63 13.82 -12.11
N ARG A 227 9.86 14.90 -12.06
CA ARG A 227 9.69 15.68 -10.81
C ARG A 227 8.67 15.08 -9.87
N TYR A 228 7.71 14.32 -10.42
CA TYR A 228 6.67 13.61 -9.68
C TYR A 228 6.13 12.44 -10.52
N SER A 229 5.44 11.54 -9.84
CA SER A 229 4.70 10.41 -10.39
C SER A 229 3.23 10.53 -10.00
N MET A 230 2.35 10.15 -10.91
CA MET A 230 0.91 10.07 -10.68
C MET A 230 0.42 8.66 -10.96
N VAL A 231 -0.48 8.18 -10.10
CA VAL A 231 -1.16 6.90 -10.27
C VAL A 231 -2.66 7.20 -10.37
N THR A 232 -3.26 6.94 -11.54
CA THR A 232 -4.64 7.34 -11.85
C THR A 232 -5.27 6.42 -12.91
N ASN A 233 -6.45 6.77 -13.41
CA ASN A 233 -7.11 6.05 -14.50
C ASN A 233 -6.46 6.31 -15.87
N ASN A 234 -6.84 5.50 -16.87
CA ASN A 234 -6.25 5.57 -18.22
C ASN A 234 -6.58 6.84 -19.01
N ASN A 235 -7.60 7.59 -18.60
CA ASN A 235 -8.04 8.74 -19.37
C ASN A 235 -7.31 10.03 -18.99
N MET A 236 -6.43 9.97 -17.98
CA MET A 236 -5.84 11.09 -17.25
C MET A 236 -6.89 12.13 -16.86
N ILE A 237 -7.06 12.37 -15.56
CA ILE A 237 -7.88 13.48 -15.08
C ILE A 237 -7.41 14.74 -15.80
N SER A 238 -8.29 15.31 -16.63
CA SER A 238 -7.91 16.17 -17.75
C SER A 238 -6.90 17.25 -17.34
N ASN A 239 -5.69 17.17 -17.91
CA ASN A 239 -4.54 18.09 -17.80
C ASN A 239 -4.25 18.60 -16.37
N LEU A 240 -3.30 17.93 -15.71
CA LEU A 240 -2.51 18.50 -14.60
C LEU A 240 -1.37 19.36 -15.12
#